data_AF-A0A6M3IWT1-F1
#
_entry.id   AF-A0A6M3IWT1-F1
#
_cell.length_a   1.000
_cell.length_b   1.000
_cell.length_c   1.000
_cell.angle_alpha   90.00
_cell.angle_beta   90.00
_cell.angle_gamma   90.00
#
_symmetry.space_group_name_H-M   'P 1'
#
loop_
_entity.id
_entity.type
_entity.pdbx_description
1 polymer ?
#
loop_
_entity_poly.entity_id
_entity_poly.type
_entity_poly.pdbx_seq_one_letter_code
_entity_poly.pdbx_strand_id
1 'polypeptide(L)'
;MKLINYNYGYNNTFDCSIHGKIIVNKVEWKAILKYLFNPAVTSYYLYKHLLKEDITRLIETKKGKLCNIRVAATEKAVNKFNIKKYKRGNYMFLVTN
;
A
#
# COMPACT_ATOMS: atom_id res chain seq x y z
N MET A 1 11.79 0.06 4.46
CA MET A 1 10.38 0.51 4.47
C MET A 1 10.03 1.04 5.85
N LYS A 2 9.25 2.12 5.94
CA LYS A 2 8.87 2.73 7.23
C LYS A 2 7.37 2.95 7.32
N LEU A 3 6.73 2.36 8.32
CA LEU A 3 5.32 2.58 8.61
C LEU A 3 5.14 3.80 9.52
N ILE A 4 4.19 4.67 9.19
CA ILE A 4 3.71 5.75 10.06
C ILE A 4 2.21 5.57 10.19
N ASN A 5 1.76 5.13 11.37
CA ASN A 5 0.35 5.11 11.73
C ASN A 5 -0.10 6.53 12.05
N TYR A 6 -1.27 6.91 11.57
CA TYR A 6 -1.90 8.17 11.96
C TYR A 6 -2.58 7.98 13.31
N ASN A 7 -2.21 8.81 14.28
CA ASN A 7 -2.87 8.87 15.57
C ASN A 7 -4.08 9.81 15.43
N TYR A 8 -5.17 9.33 14.84
CA TYR A 8 -6.43 10.04 14.95
C TYR A 8 -6.98 9.79 16.35
N GLY A 9 -7.20 10.86 17.13
CA GLY A 9 -7.89 10.79 18.43
C GLY A 9 -9.39 10.46 18.33
N TYR A 10 -9.87 10.20 17.11
CA TYR A 10 -11.22 9.75 16.83
C TYR A 10 -11.19 8.26 16.50
N ASN A 11 -12.07 7.49 17.15
CA ASN A 11 -12.43 6.14 16.69
C ASN A 11 -12.77 6.24 15.20
N ASN A 12 -11.99 5.58 14.34
CA ASN A 12 -12.32 5.45 12.92
C ASN A 12 -13.63 4.65 12.81
N THR A 13 -14.76 5.36 12.90
CA THR A 13 -16.11 4.80 12.71
C THR A 13 -16.42 4.55 11.24
N PHE A 14 -15.49 4.88 10.34
CA PHE A 14 -15.58 4.59 8.90
C PHE A 14 -14.48 3.62 8.46
N ASP A 15 -14.89 2.44 7.99
CA ASP A 15 -14.04 1.39 7.40
C ASP A 15 -13.19 1.88 6.20
N CYS A 16 -13.54 3.04 5.63
CA CYS A 16 -12.90 3.64 4.46
C CYS A 16 -11.74 4.60 4.79
N SER A 17 -11.43 4.81 6.08
CA SER A 17 -10.40 5.77 6.49
C SER A 17 -8.97 5.27 6.22
N ILE A 18 -8.05 6.20 5.90
CA ILE A 18 -6.62 5.91 5.76
C ILE A 18 -5.98 5.92 7.16
N HIS A 19 -5.47 4.77 7.61
CA HIS A 19 -4.95 4.56 8.95
C HIS A 19 -3.47 4.95 9.09
N GLY A 20 -2.80 5.22 7.98
CA GLY A 20 -1.40 5.62 7.98
C GLY A 20 -0.78 5.63 6.60
N LYS A 21 0.54 5.73 6.58
CA LYS A 21 1.36 5.64 5.37
C LYS A 21 2.53 4.70 5.52
N ILE A 22 2.86 4.01 4.44
CA ILE A 22 4.04 3.16 4.28
C ILE A 22 5.01 3.92 3.37
N ILE A 23 6.11 4.41 3.93
CA ILE A 23 7.17 5.07 3.17
C ILE A 23 8.08 4.00 2.58
N VAL A 24 8.29 4.07 1.28
CA VAL A 24 9.14 3.16 0.51
C VAL A 24 10.00 3.95 -0.47
N ASN A 25 11.20 3.47 -0.76
CA ASN A 25 11.98 4.00 -1.89
C ASN A 25 11.58 3.31 -3.21
N LYS A 26 12.15 3.76 -4.34
CA LYS A 26 11.86 3.19 -5.67
C LYS A 26 12.19 1.69 -5.79
N VAL A 27 13.27 1.22 -5.17
CA VAL A 27 13.70 -0.19 -5.21
C VAL A 27 12.71 -1.06 -4.45
N GLU A 28 12.34 -0.63 -3.24
CA GLU A 28 11.32 -1.26 -2.39
C GLU A 28 9.96 -1.30 -3.08
N TRP A 29 9.56 -0.18 -3.71
CA TRP A 29 8.31 -0.12 -4.47
C TRP A 29 8.30 -1.11 -5.63
N LYS A 30 9.37 -1.16 -6.43
CA LYS A 30 9.50 -2.13 -7.53
C LYS A 30 9.44 -3.58 -7.02
N ALA A 31 10.06 -3.87 -5.88
CA ALA A 31 9.98 -5.19 -5.25
C ALA A 31 8.56 -5.55 -4.80
N ILE A 32 7.83 -4.59 -4.21
CA ILE A 32 6.42 -4.76 -3.83
C ILE A 32 5.57 -5.08 -5.06
N LEU A 33 5.69 -4.28 -6.13
CA LEU A 33 4.93 -4.50 -7.34
C LEU A 33 5.24 -5.87 -7.97
N LYS A 34 6.52 -6.24 -8.08
CA LYS A 34 6.93 -7.55 -8.59
C LYS A 34 6.31 -8.70 -7.80
N TYR A 35 6.25 -8.58 -6.48
CA TYR A 35 5.61 -9.57 -5.62
C TYR A 35 4.08 -9.61 -5.82
N LEU A 36 3.40 -8.47 -5.80
CA LEU A 36 1.94 -8.40 -5.92
C LEU A 36 1.42 -8.83 -7.30
N PHE A 37 2.19 -8.62 -8.36
CA PHE A 37 1.84 -9.09 -9.71
C PHE A 37 2.22 -10.55 -9.98
N ASN A 38 2.90 -11.23 -9.05
CA ASN A 38 3.22 -12.64 -9.20
C ASN A 38 1.91 -13.47 -9.28
N PRO A 39 1.72 -14.30 -10.34
CA PRO A 39 0.52 -15.15 -10.47
C PRO A 39 0.27 -16.07 -9.28
N ALA A 40 1.31 -16.54 -8.59
CA ALA A 40 1.17 -17.39 -7.40
C ALA A 40 0.62 -16.62 -6.18
N VAL A 41 0.81 -15.30 -6.13
CA VAL A 41 0.29 -14.42 -5.08
C VAL A 41 -1.12 -13.94 -5.43
N THR A 42 -1.38 -13.78 -6.73
CA THR A 42 -2.55 -13.11 -7.26
C THR A 42 -3.05 -13.86 -8.50
N SER A 43 -3.84 -14.90 -8.28
CA SER A 43 -4.30 -15.80 -9.34
C SER A 43 -5.46 -15.23 -10.17
N TYR A 44 -6.30 -14.36 -9.58
CA TYR A 44 -7.50 -13.84 -10.23
C TYR A 44 -7.20 -12.64 -11.14
N TYR A 45 -7.63 -12.73 -12.41
CA TYR A 45 -7.51 -11.66 -13.40
C TYR A 45 -8.10 -10.34 -12.91
N LEU A 46 -9.29 -10.38 -12.29
CA LEU A 46 -9.96 -9.20 -11.74
C LEU A 46 -9.07 -8.47 -10.74
N TYR A 47 -8.39 -9.21 -9.85
CA TYR A 47 -7.49 -8.58 -8.88
C TYR A 47 -6.29 -7.90 -9.55
N LYS A 48 -5.70 -8.52 -10.58
CA LYS A 48 -4.60 -7.88 -11.34
C LYS A 48 -5.06 -6.60 -12.03
N HIS A 49 -6.26 -6.59 -12.60
CA HIS A 49 -6.84 -5.39 -13.21
C HIS A 49 -7.03 -4.28 -12.17
N LEU A 50 -7.66 -4.62 -11.06
CA LEU A 50 -7.89 -3.72 -9.93
C LEU A 50 -6.59 -3.14 -9.36
N LEU A 51 -5.55 -3.96 -9.19
CA LEU A 51 -4.23 -3.50 -8.73
C LEU A 51 -3.56 -2.58 -9.76
N LYS A 52 -3.70 -2.85 -11.07
CA LYS A 52 -3.19 -1.95 -12.11
C LYS A 52 -3.88 -0.58 -12.02
N GLU A 53 -5.20 -0.55 -11.88
CA GLU A 53 -5.94 0.71 -11.71
C GLU A 53 -5.49 1.49 -10.47
N ASP A 54 -5.24 0.80 -9.35
CA ASP A 54 -4.76 1.44 -8.12
C ASP A 54 -3.39 2.09 -8.33
N ILE A 55 -2.51 1.44 -9.10
CA ILE A 55 -1.16 1.93 -9.40
C ILE A 55 -1.17 3.04 -10.46
N THR A 56 -2.12 3.06 -11.39
CA THR A 56 -2.20 4.16 -12.37
C THR A 56 -2.69 5.46 -11.73
N ARG A 57 -3.40 5.39 -10.60
CA ARG A 57 -3.90 6.53 -9.82
C ARG A 57 -2.84 7.13 -8.87
N LEU A 58 -1.58 7.14 -9.28
CA LEU A 58 -0.50 7.77 -8.52
C LEU A 58 -0.72 9.29 -8.44
N ILE A 59 -0.52 9.85 -7.25
CA ILE A 59 -0.60 11.29 -7.00
C ILE A 59 0.83 11.82 -6.81
N GLU A 60 1.27 12.72 -7.69
CA GLU A 60 2.56 13.39 -7.57
C GLU A 60 2.55 14.38 -6.40
N THR A 61 3.62 14.37 -5.60
CA THR A 61 3.81 15.30 -4.48
C THR A 61 5.26 15.79 -4.44
N LYS A 62 5.51 16.87 -3.69
CA LYS A 62 6.89 17.37 -3.45
C LYS A 62 7.83 16.31 -2.84
N LYS A 63 7.28 15.28 -2.17
CA LYS A 63 8.05 14.24 -1.47
C LYS A 63 8.19 12.93 -2.27
N GLY A 64 7.61 12.86 -3.47
CA GLY A 64 7.51 11.65 -4.29
C GLY A 64 6.07 11.34 -4.66
N LYS A 65 5.74 10.06 -4.89
CA LYS A 65 4.41 9.64 -5.37
C LYS A 65 3.59 8.97 -4.28
N LEU A 66 2.35 9.36 -4.12
CA LEU A 66 1.38 8.67 -3.27
C LEU A 66 0.60 7.65 -4.09
N CYS A 67 0.46 6.45 -3.55
CA CYS A 67 -0.34 5.38 -4.12
C CYS A 67 -1.22 4.76 -3.03
N ASN A 68 -2.52 4.71 -3.25
CA ASN A 68 -3.40 3.90 -2.41
C ASN A 68 -3.69 2.59 -3.13
N ILE A 69 -3.31 1.47 -2.53
CA ILE A 69 -3.70 0.14 -3.01
C ILE A 69 -4.64 -0.50 -2.00
N ARG A 70 -5.61 -1.28 -2.48
CA ARG A 70 -6.63 -1.92 -1.63
C ARG A 70 -6.02 -2.73 -0.48
N VAL A 71 -6.75 -2.81 0.64
CA VAL A 71 -6.32 -3.48 1.89
C VAL A 71 -5.71 -4.86 1.64
N ALA A 72 -6.36 -5.72 0.84
CA ALA A 72 -5.87 -7.06 0.56
C ALA A 72 -4.46 -7.06 -0.10
N ALA A 73 -4.16 -6.09 -0.97
CA ALA A 73 -2.84 -5.96 -1.58
C ALA A 73 -1.82 -5.41 -0.59
N THR A 74 -2.24 -4.43 0.22
CA THR A 74 -1.44 -3.88 1.31
C THR A 74 -1.05 -4.97 2.32
N GLU A 75 -1.98 -5.80 2.78
CA GLU A 75 -1.71 -6.89 3.74
C GLU A 75 -0.73 -7.92 3.18
N LYS A 76 -0.89 -8.30 1.91
CA LYS A 76 0.06 -9.20 1.22
C LYS A 76 1.47 -8.61 1.21
N ALA A 77 1.61 -7.32 0.90
CA ALA A 77 2.90 -6.64 0.91
C ALA A 77 3.48 -6.55 2.33
N VAL A 78 2.67 -6.11 3.31
CA VAL A 78 3.07 -6.03 4.72
C VAL A 78 3.63 -7.35 5.24
N ASN A 79 2.91 -8.46 4.98
CA ASN A 79 3.32 -9.78 5.42
C ASN A 79 4.61 -10.22 4.71
N LYS A 80 4.72 -10.02 3.40
CA LYS A 80 5.91 -10.42 2.63
C LYS A 80 7.18 -9.67 3.05
N PHE A 81 7.06 -8.38 3.32
CA PHE A 81 8.19 -7.50 3.63
C PHE A 81 8.36 -7.26 5.14
N ASN A 82 7.62 -8.00 5.99
CA ASN A 82 7.68 -7.93 7.44
C ASN A 82 7.58 -6.49 7.99
N ILE A 83 6.60 -5.72 7.49
CA ILE A 83 6.40 -4.33 7.90
C ILE A 83 5.80 -4.31 9.32
N LYS A 84 6.67 -4.13 10.31
CA LYS A 84 6.29 -4.16 11.73
C LYS A 84 5.29 -3.07 12.10
N LYS A 85 4.47 -3.35 13.13
CA LYS A 85 3.47 -2.44 13.72
C LYS A 85 2.32 -2.05 12.78
N TYR A 86 2.11 -2.80 11.69
CA TYR A 86 0.94 -2.67 10.85
C TYR A 86 -0.32 -3.05 11.63
N LYS A 87 -1.37 -2.25 11.47
CA LYS A 87 -2.73 -2.58 11.92
C LYS A 87 -3.57 -2.79 10.67
N ARG A 88 -4.48 -3.77 10.68
CA ARG A 88 -5.37 -4.01 9.54
C ARG A 88 -6.14 -2.74 9.19
N GLY A 89 -6.13 -2.36 7.91
CA GLY A 89 -6.79 -1.15 7.41
C GLY A 89 -6.19 -0.62 6.11
N ASN A 90 -6.71 0.52 5.64
CA ASN A 90 -6.19 1.19 4.44
C ASN A 90 -4.94 2.01 4.77
N TYR A 91 -3.89 1.86 3.96
CA TYR A 91 -2.65 2.62 4.10
C TYR A 91 -2.24 3.15 2.73
N MET A 92 -1.71 4.37 2.71
CA MET A 92 -1.10 4.91 1.49
C MET A 92 0.38 4.57 1.43
N PHE A 93 0.88 4.21 0.25
CA PHE A 93 2.30 4.13 -0.03
C PHE A 93 2.80 5.52 -0.43
N LEU A 94 3.89 5.96 0.19
CA LEU A 94 4.67 7.12 -0.25
C LEU A 94 5.97 6.60 -0.87
N VAL A 95 6.04 6.63 -2.20
CA VAL A 95 7.23 6.28 -2.97
C VAL A 95 8.13 7.50 -3.06
N THR A 96 9.21 7.53 -2.30
CA THR A 96 10.15 8.66 -2.30
C THR A 96 10.94 8.73 -3.61
N ASN A 97 11.36 9.94 -3.98
CA ASN A 97 12.22 10.17 -5.14
C ASN A 97 13.58 9.48 -5.03
#